data_AF-A0AAD8BEG3-F1
#
_entry.id   AF-A0AAD8BEG3-F1
#
_cell.length_a   1.000
_cell.length_b   1.000
_cell.length_c   1.000
_cell.angle_alpha   90.00
_cell.angle_beta   90.00
_cell.angle_gamma   90.00
#
_symmetry.space_group_name_H-M   'P 1'
#
loop_
_entity.id
_entity.type
_entity.pdbx_description
1 polymer ?
#
loop_
_entity_poly.entity_id
_entity_poly.type
_entity_poly.pdbx_seq_one_letter_code
_entity_poly.pdbx_strand_id
1 'polypeptide(L)'
;MKFDDVIHELGDFGSYQKRMFLLTCLVSVPTSFHILMSVFVLAVPDHRCAIPELDNDTYASQGPWHDELINQSIPWLSQKNMYSQCEVFVKDVTQRDWSNMTRKCDKWVYSKEIFTSTFVTE
;
A
#
# COMPACT_ATOMS: atom_id res chain seq x y z
N MET A 1 -18.50 34.01 -33.60
CA MET A 1 -17.74 32.74 -33.58
C MET A 1 -16.68 32.80 -34.66
N LYS A 2 -15.59 33.58 -34.46
CA LYS A 2 -14.56 33.80 -35.50
C LYS A 2 -13.56 32.65 -35.66
N PHE A 3 -13.62 31.67 -34.75
CA PHE A 3 -12.64 30.59 -34.68
C PHE A 3 -12.99 29.47 -35.67
N ASP A 4 -14.27 29.17 -35.84
CA ASP A 4 -14.74 28.14 -36.79
C ASP A 4 -14.44 28.53 -38.25
N ASP A 5 -14.52 29.83 -38.59
CA ASP A 5 -14.16 30.34 -39.92
C ASP A 5 -12.66 30.15 -40.23
N VAL A 6 -11.79 30.29 -39.23
CA VAL A 6 -10.33 30.09 -39.35
C VAL A 6 -10.00 28.60 -39.54
N ILE A 7 -10.73 27.71 -38.87
CA ILE A 7 -10.58 26.26 -39.02
C ILE A 7 -10.98 25.83 -40.45
N HIS A 8 -12.02 26.45 -41.01
CA HIS A 8 -12.45 26.16 -42.37
C HIS A 8 -11.41 26.57 -43.44
N GLU A 9 -10.64 27.65 -43.23
CA GLU A 9 -9.53 28.03 -44.12
C GLU A 9 -8.32 27.09 -44.02
N LEU A 10 -8.04 26.55 -42.83
CA LEU A 10 -6.89 25.66 -42.59
C LEU A 10 -7.10 24.24 -43.15
N GLY A 11 -8.34 23.87 -43.47
CA GLY A 11 -8.71 22.57 -44.01
C GLY A 11 -9.01 21.52 -42.94
N ASP A 12 -9.70 20.45 -43.37
CA ASP A 12 -10.16 19.37 -42.49
C ASP A 12 -9.02 18.52 -41.91
N PHE A 13 -9.36 17.72 -40.89
CA PHE A 13 -8.43 16.79 -40.26
C PHE A 13 -7.91 15.74 -41.26
N GLY A 14 -6.70 15.96 -41.77
CA GLY A 14 -6.10 15.19 -42.85
C GLY A 14 -5.66 13.79 -42.44
N SER A 15 -5.41 12.92 -43.42
CA SER A 15 -4.95 11.53 -43.19
C SER A 15 -3.62 11.45 -42.43
N TYR A 16 -2.71 12.39 -42.66
CA TYR A 16 -1.45 12.49 -41.90
C TYR A 16 -1.68 12.87 -40.43
N GLN A 17 -2.54 13.87 -40.17
CA GLN A 17 -2.90 14.29 -38.81
C GLN A 17 -3.60 13.15 -38.04
N LYS A 18 -4.50 12.42 -38.71
CA LYS A 18 -5.13 11.20 -38.15
C LYS A 18 -4.10 10.15 -37.77
N ARG A 19 -3.13 9.86 -38.64
CA ARG A 19 -2.07 8.87 -38.35
C ARG A 19 -1.19 9.30 -37.17
N MET A 20 -0.78 10.57 -37.14
CA MET A 20 0.01 11.11 -36.02
C MET A 20 -0.76 11.09 -34.71
N PHE A 21 -2.03 11.50 -34.72
CA PHE A 21 -2.90 11.42 -33.55
C PHE A 21 -3.03 9.99 -33.04
N LEU A 22 -3.28 9.01 -33.92
CA LEU A 22 -3.36 7.60 -33.54
C LEU A 22 -2.05 7.10 -32.93
N LEU A 23 -0.89 7.43 -33.52
CA LEU A 23 0.41 7.06 -32.95
C LEU A 23 0.64 7.68 -31.57
N THR A 24 0.27 8.95 -31.38
CA THR A 24 0.37 9.62 -30.09
C THR A 24 -0.55 8.96 -29.06
N CYS A 25 -1.80 8.63 -29.43
CA CYS A 25 -2.72 7.91 -28.55
C CYS A 25 -2.21 6.52 -28.19
N LEU A 26 -1.61 5.80 -29.14
CA LEU A 26 -1.03 4.47 -28.90
C LEU A 26 0.09 4.50 -27.86
N VAL A 27 0.84 5.59 -27.75
CA VAL A 27 1.90 5.74 -26.74
C VAL A 27 1.37 6.32 -25.44
N SER A 28 0.49 7.32 -25.51
CA SER A 28 0.01 8.04 -24.34
C SER A 28 -0.89 7.18 -23.45
N VAL A 29 -1.78 6.38 -24.05
CA VAL A 29 -2.76 5.58 -23.31
C VAL A 29 -2.07 4.55 -22.40
N PRO A 30 -1.15 3.68 -22.89
CA PRO A 30 -0.41 2.76 -22.02
C PRO A 30 0.41 3.46 -20.95
N THR A 31 1.00 4.62 -21.27
CA THR A 31 1.79 5.41 -20.31
C THR A 31 0.92 5.91 -19.17
N SER A 32 -0.27 6.43 -19.46
CA SER A 32 -1.24 6.84 -18.43
C SER A 32 -1.69 5.67 -17.56
N PHE A 33 -1.95 4.50 -18.16
CA PHE A 33 -2.29 3.29 -17.40
C PHE A 33 -1.13 2.83 -16.50
N HIS A 34 0.11 2.92 -16.96
CA HIS A 34 1.28 2.58 -16.15
C HIS A 34 1.41 3.46 -14.90
N ILE A 35 1.19 4.76 -15.05
CA ILE A 35 1.19 5.70 -13.92
C ILE A 35 0.05 5.37 -12.95
N LEU A 36 -1.16 5.11 -13.46
CA LEU A 36 -2.29 4.71 -12.63
C LEU A 36 -2.04 3.39 -11.87
N MET A 37 -1.44 2.40 -12.53
CA MET A 37 -1.11 1.09 -11.96
C MET A 37 -0.18 1.21 -10.74
N SER A 38 0.78 2.13 -10.79
CA SER A 38 1.76 2.32 -9.70
C SER A 38 1.11 2.63 -8.35
N VAL A 39 -0.03 3.34 -8.35
CA VAL A 39 -0.77 3.70 -7.14
C VAL A 39 -1.29 2.46 -6.42
N PHE A 40 -1.70 1.44 -7.18
CA PHE A 40 -2.23 0.18 -6.63
C PHE A 40 -1.12 -0.78 -6.22
N VAL A 41 -0.03 -0.86 -7.00
CA VAL A 41 1.07 -1.79 -6.74
C VAL A 41 1.96 -1.35 -5.58
N LEU A 42 2.12 -0.03 -5.39
CA LEU A 42 2.95 0.55 -4.33
C LEU A 42 2.14 0.95 -3.08
N ALA A 43 0.85 0.60 -3.03
CA ALA A 43 0.05 0.83 -1.84
C ALA A 43 0.64 0.03 -0.65
N VAL A 44 0.80 0.72 0.47
CA VAL A 44 1.20 0.11 1.75
C VAL A 44 -0.09 -0.16 2.52
N PRO A 45 -0.55 -1.42 2.61
CA PRO A 45 -1.70 -1.74 3.45
C PRO A 45 -1.37 -1.53 4.93
N ASP A 46 -2.41 -1.41 5.74
CA ASP A 46 -2.25 -1.36 7.19
C ASP A 46 -1.48 -2.58 7.66
N HIS A 47 -0.47 -2.33 8.48
CA HIS A 47 0.43 -3.37 8.94
C HIS A 47 0.81 -3.14 10.39
N ARG A 48 1.25 -4.22 11.02
CA ARG A 48 1.87 -4.22 12.33
C ARG A 48 3.07 -5.14 12.30
N CYS A 49 3.89 -5.06 13.33
CA CYS A 49 4.99 -5.99 13.50
C CYS A 49 4.48 -7.42 13.69
N ALA A 50 5.20 -8.38 13.12
CA ALA A 50 4.96 -9.79 13.40
C ALA A 50 5.38 -10.09 14.84
N ILE A 51 4.54 -10.83 15.55
CA ILE A 51 4.83 -11.23 16.92
C ILE A 51 6.01 -12.21 16.91
N PRO A 52 7.10 -11.95 17.65
CA PRO A 52 8.21 -12.89 17.70
C PRO A 52 7.78 -14.21 18.34
N GLU A 53 8.27 -15.32 17.79
CA GLU A 53 7.94 -16.70 18.20
C GLU A 53 6.51 -17.17 17.86
N LEU A 54 5.74 -16.37 17.10
CA LEU A 54 4.46 -16.79 16.54
C LEU A 54 4.60 -17.04 15.03
N ASP A 55 4.81 -18.29 14.62
CA ASP A 55 5.09 -18.63 13.22
C ASP A 55 3.89 -18.41 12.28
N ASN A 56 2.65 -18.57 12.78
CA ASN A 56 1.42 -18.41 12.00
C ASN A 56 0.70 -17.09 12.34
N ASP A 57 1.45 -16.01 12.55
CA ASP A 57 0.87 -14.70 12.83
C ASP A 57 0.14 -14.14 11.59
N THR A 58 -1.06 -13.59 11.80
CA THR A 58 -1.85 -12.94 10.75
C THR A 58 -2.32 -11.58 11.22
N TYR A 59 -2.48 -10.62 10.32
CA TYR A 59 -3.02 -9.31 10.69
C TYR A 59 -4.43 -9.42 11.29
N ALA A 60 -5.29 -10.29 10.73
CA ALA A 60 -6.62 -10.55 11.26
C ALA A 60 -6.58 -11.26 12.61
N SER A 61 -7.54 -10.93 13.49
CA SER A 61 -7.70 -11.60 14.79
C SER A 61 -8.02 -13.09 14.60
N GLN A 62 -7.24 -13.95 15.23
CA GLN A 62 -7.47 -15.40 15.29
C GLN A 62 -8.29 -15.81 16.54
N GLY A 63 -8.79 -14.83 17.30
CA GLY A 63 -9.55 -15.02 18.53
C GLY A 63 -8.98 -14.23 19.72
N PRO A 64 -9.64 -14.30 20.90
CA PRO A 64 -9.31 -13.44 22.05
C PRO A 64 -7.88 -13.60 22.57
N TRP A 65 -7.29 -14.80 22.44
CA TRP A 65 -5.92 -15.08 22.83
C TRP A 65 -4.89 -14.31 21.98
N HIS A 66 -5.21 -14.11 20.70
CA HIS A 66 -4.35 -13.42 19.75
C HIS A 66 -4.41 -11.91 19.96
N ASP A 67 -5.60 -11.37 20.23
CA ASP A 67 -5.80 -9.95 20.52
C ASP A 67 -5.10 -9.54 21.83
N GLU A 68 -5.17 -10.37 22.86
CA GLU A 68 -4.43 -10.15 24.11
C GLU A 68 -2.91 -10.17 23.88
N LEU A 69 -2.44 -11.12 23.07
CA LEU A 69 -1.02 -11.23 22.74
C LEU A 69 -0.53 -10.02 21.93
N ILE A 70 -1.32 -9.51 20.99
CA ILE A 70 -1.01 -8.26 20.26
C ILE A 70 -0.92 -7.09 21.23
N ASN A 71 -1.88 -6.97 22.14
CA ASN A 71 -1.94 -5.86 23.11
C ASN A 71 -0.73 -5.86 24.07
N GLN A 72 -0.26 -7.03 24.46
CA GLN A 72 0.95 -7.16 25.28
C GLN A 72 2.22 -6.90 24.47
N SER A 73 2.26 -7.37 23.21
CA SER A 73 3.49 -7.37 22.42
C SER A 73 3.77 -6.06 21.67
N ILE A 74 2.76 -5.27 21.32
CA ILE A 74 2.94 -4.13 20.42
C ILE A 74 2.45 -2.81 21.05
N PRO A 75 3.27 -1.75 20.94
CA PRO A 75 2.95 -0.35 21.07
C PRO A 75 1.51 0.11 20.84
N TRP A 76 0.65 0.40 21.82
CA TRP A 76 -0.58 1.13 21.47
C TRP A 76 -0.30 2.64 21.33
N LEU A 77 -0.44 3.18 20.11
CA LEU A 77 -0.27 4.61 19.84
C LEU A 77 -1.62 5.33 19.97
N SER A 78 -1.92 5.81 21.18
CA SER A 78 -3.17 6.53 21.46
C SER A 78 -3.41 7.74 20.57
N GLN A 79 -2.37 8.39 20.05
CA GLN A 79 -2.50 9.54 19.15
C GLN A 79 -3.10 9.19 17.78
N LYS A 80 -2.83 7.98 17.30
CA LYS A 80 -3.23 7.50 15.97
C LYS A 80 -4.31 6.42 16.02
N ASN A 81 -4.71 6.00 17.24
CA ASN A 81 -5.67 4.93 17.47
C ASN A 81 -5.30 3.62 16.75
N MET A 82 -4.01 3.27 16.76
CA MET A 82 -3.45 2.10 16.07
C MET A 82 -2.24 1.54 16.82
N TYR A 83 -1.88 0.30 16.52
CA TYR A 83 -0.65 -0.32 16.99
C TYR A 83 0.59 0.26 16.28
N SER A 84 1.74 0.22 16.94
CA SER A 84 3.02 0.61 16.36
C SER A 84 3.37 -0.29 15.19
N GLN A 85 3.73 0.35 14.06
CA GLN A 85 4.09 -0.32 12.83
C GLN A 85 5.60 -0.62 12.75
N CYS A 86 6.39 0.01 13.61
CA CYS A 86 7.85 -0.01 13.55
C CYS A 86 8.50 -0.64 14.79
N GLU A 87 7.75 -0.71 15.89
CA GLU A 87 8.28 -1.12 17.19
C GLU A 87 7.42 -2.23 17.79
N VAL A 88 8.12 -3.17 18.42
CA VAL A 88 7.58 -4.30 19.17
C VAL A 88 8.38 -4.32 20.47
N PHE A 89 7.77 -4.56 21.62
CA PHE A 89 8.63 -4.67 22.81
C PHE A 89 9.50 -5.96 22.82
N VAL A 90 10.35 -6.11 23.82
CA VAL A 90 11.28 -7.23 23.92
C VAL A 90 10.69 -8.27 24.86
N LYS A 91 10.60 -9.52 24.41
CA LYS A 91 10.22 -10.65 25.25
C LYS A 91 11.38 -11.04 26.16
N ASP A 92 11.17 -10.98 27.48
CA ASP A 92 12.18 -11.42 28.43
C ASP A 92 12.10 -12.94 28.59
N VAL A 93 13.11 -13.63 28.05
CA VAL A 93 13.19 -15.11 28.05
C VAL A 93 13.11 -15.70 29.46
N THR A 94 13.51 -14.94 30.48
CA THR A 94 13.51 -15.35 31.89
C THR A 94 12.16 -15.23 32.58
N GLN A 95 11.30 -14.29 32.17
CA GLN A 95 10.03 -14.02 32.85
C GLN A 95 8.78 -14.49 32.10
N ARG A 96 8.90 -14.96 30.85
CA ARG A 96 7.76 -15.26 29.95
C ARG A 96 6.84 -14.05 29.66
N ASP A 97 7.13 -12.91 30.26
CA ASP A 97 6.41 -11.67 30.08
C ASP A 97 7.16 -10.73 29.13
N TRP A 98 6.45 -9.68 28.76
CA TRP A 98 6.90 -8.69 27.80
C TRP A 98 7.48 -7.47 28.53
N SER A 99 8.69 -7.07 28.16
CA SER A 99 9.37 -5.93 28.80
C SER A 99 8.83 -4.59 28.28
N ASN A 100 9.09 -3.51 29.01
CA ASN A 100 8.80 -2.15 28.53
C ASN A 100 9.86 -1.62 27.53
N MET A 101 10.85 -2.44 27.13
CA MET A 101 11.89 -2.03 26.19
C MET A 101 11.46 -2.32 24.76
N THR A 102 11.43 -1.31 23.90
CA THR A 102 11.06 -1.46 22.49
C THR A 102 12.26 -1.80 21.61
N ARG A 103 12.01 -2.61 20.57
CA ARG A 103 12.96 -2.90 19.49
C ARG A 103 12.31 -2.68 18.13
N LYS A 104 13.14 -2.47 17.11
CA LYS A 104 12.67 -2.41 15.72
C LYS A 104 12.20 -3.78 15.25
N CYS A 105 11.22 -3.78 14.36
CA CYS A 105 10.63 -5.00 13.83
C CYS A 105 11.45 -5.56 12.66
N ASP A 106 11.61 -6.88 12.65
CA ASP A 106 12.31 -7.61 11.58
C ASP A 106 11.35 -8.13 10.50
N LYS A 107 10.08 -8.35 10.89
CA LYS A 107 9.02 -8.91 10.06
C LYS A 107 7.70 -8.17 10.32
N TRP A 108 6.85 -8.12 9.30
CA TRP A 108 5.55 -7.45 9.33
C TRP A 108 4.44 -8.38 8.89
N VAL A 109 3.25 -8.15 9.45
CA VAL A 109 2.01 -8.74 8.98
C VAL A 109 1.09 -7.65 8.46
N TYR A 110 0.52 -7.86 7.28
CA TYR A 110 -0.25 -6.88 6.53
C TYR A 110 -1.74 -7.26 6.48
N SER A 111 -2.60 -6.25 6.53
CA SER A 111 -4.04 -6.39 6.31
C SER A 111 -4.33 -6.78 4.86
N LYS A 112 -5.25 -7.72 4.69
CA LYS A 112 -5.73 -8.20 3.38
C LYS A 112 -7.13 -7.69 3.02
N GLU A 113 -7.63 -6.68 3.72
CA GLU A 113 -8.99 -6.16 3.52
C GLU A 113 -9.15 -5.43 2.19
N ILE A 114 -8.17 -4.60 1.81
CA ILE A 114 -8.22 -3.78 0.59
C ILE A 114 -7.40 -4.43 -0.53
N PHE A 115 -6.19 -4.89 -0.21
CA PHE A 115 -5.26 -5.47 -1.17
C PHE A 115 -4.87 -6.87 -0.72
N THR A 116 -4.98 -7.86 -1.62
CA THR A 116 -4.52 -9.23 -1.35
C THR A 116 -3.00 -9.33 -1.34
N SER A 117 -2.35 -8.58 -2.24
CA SER A 117 -0.90 -8.49 -2.38
C SER A 117 -0.52 -7.15 -3.03
N THR A 118 0.53 -6.52 -2.52
CA THR A 118 1.21 -5.36 -3.13
C THR A 118 2.71 -5.64 -3.16
N PHE A 119 3.48 -4.81 -3.88
CA PHE A 119 4.94 -4.96 -3.94
C PHE A 119 5.62 -4.85 -2.57
N VAL A 120 4.94 -4.25 -1.59
CA VAL A 120 5.44 -4.10 -0.21
C VAL A 120 5.21 -5.38 0.61
N THR A 121 4.23 -6.21 0.23
CA THR A 121 3.86 -7.42 0.97
C THR A 121 4.53 -8.70 0.47
N GLU A 122 5.25 -8.62 -0.66
CA GLU A 122 5.95 -9.73 -1.33
C GLU A 122 7.46 -9.66 -1.05
#